data_AF-A6GFD8-F1
#
_entry.id   AF-A6GFD8-F1
#
_cell.length_a   1.000
_cell.length_b   1.000
_cell.length_c   1.000
_cell.angle_alpha   90.00
_cell.angle_beta   90.00
_cell.angle_gamma   90.00
#
_symmetry.space_group_name_H-M   'P 1'
#
loop_
_entity.id
_entity.type
_entity.pdbx_description
1 polymer ?
#
loop_
_entity_poly.entity_id
_entity_poly.type
_entity_poly.pdbx_seq_one_letter_code
_entity_poly.pdbx_strand_id
1 'polypeptide(L)'
;MTAMPSEPTSGPRHVEHTVTAEDAGERADVILGRRVPALSRRQARSLARAGHLRVDGLKRPPSTRAREGQVLRLALDDEPSSPELAARLDALEVLAETPDFVYVHKPAGVHTVALTPQQPGVLATAVAERWPECAGASEDPREGGAVHRLDRPTSGVVAFARSPEIWARARKAFSAEQVRKRYLAVCLDLGARERGAAMTWPPALPEGGLRGWVLPAEVEAHPRAELGSLAGIDTATATHPSFRVRAPLGRVAREAEIPSHTAVRLDGQRASSVVHPLAQASATSTGAQPWLLALELETGRRHQARCHLAWIGLPIVGDSLYGPRAGATPPTSGSTAAGSSPSSTSETAPGSSTGRSDMCELAHTPTSILLHAHGLDLSAAFPDERTVFAPVPAGFWPPSF
;
A
#
# COMPACT_ATOMS: atom_id res chain seq x y z
N MET A 1 23.71 26.45 -38.14
CA MET A 1 23.27 25.16 -37.59
C MET A 1 23.21 25.31 -36.09
N THR A 2 22.04 25.64 -35.56
CA THR A 2 21.81 25.85 -34.13
C THR A 2 21.69 24.48 -33.48
N ALA A 3 22.58 24.19 -32.52
CA ALA A 3 22.55 22.95 -31.76
C ALA A 3 21.24 22.87 -30.97
N MET A 4 20.45 21.83 -31.26
CA MET A 4 19.27 21.47 -30.47
C MET A 4 19.72 21.04 -29.06
N PRO A 5 19.04 21.46 -27.99
CA PRO A 5 19.33 20.97 -26.66
C PRO A 5 18.97 19.49 -26.58
N SER A 6 19.92 18.67 -26.13
CA SER A 6 19.76 17.24 -25.90
C SER A 6 18.67 16.96 -24.85
N GLU A 7 17.69 16.14 -25.21
CA GLU A 7 16.67 15.63 -24.29
C GLU A 7 17.30 14.90 -23.09
N PRO A 8 16.78 15.04 -21.86
CA PRO A 8 17.26 14.27 -20.72
C PRO A 8 16.85 12.81 -20.89
N THR A 9 17.83 11.94 -21.16
CA THR A 9 17.67 10.48 -21.25
C THR A 9 17.14 9.91 -19.93
N SER A 10 15.84 9.64 -19.85
CA SER A 10 15.18 8.95 -18.73
C SER A 10 15.47 7.44 -18.81
N GLY A 11 16.65 7.03 -18.34
CA GLY A 11 17.00 5.63 -18.10
C GLY A 11 16.92 5.28 -16.61
N PRO A 12 16.77 3.99 -16.25
CA PRO A 12 16.80 3.57 -14.85
C PRO A 12 18.12 4.01 -14.20
N ARG A 13 18.05 4.77 -13.09
CA ARG A 13 19.26 5.09 -12.32
C ARG A 13 19.82 3.79 -11.78
N HIS A 14 21.11 3.61 -11.94
CA HIS A 14 21.82 2.45 -11.44
C HIS A 14 22.91 2.91 -10.49
N VAL A 15 23.14 2.10 -9.47
CA VAL A 15 24.37 2.20 -8.68
C VAL A 15 25.36 1.19 -9.20
N GLU A 16 26.64 1.56 -9.13
CA GLU A 16 27.73 0.75 -9.64
C GLU A 16 28.85 0.65 -8.62
N HIS A 17 29.49 -0.52 -8.55
CA HIS A 17 30.68 -0.75 -7.75
C HIS A 17 31.63 -1.68 -8.50
N THR A 18 32.90 -1.28 -8.61
CA THR A 18 33.96 -2.14 -9.13
C THR A 18 34.52 -2.99 -8.00
N VAL A 19 34.51 -4.31 -8.17
CA VAL A 19 34.92 -5.27 -7.15
C VAL A 19 36.41 -5.12 -6.89
N THR A 20 36.76 -4.81 -5.65
CA THR A 20 38.15 -4.71 -5.18
C THR A 20 38.70 -6.10 -4.82
N ALA A 21 40.02 -6.22 -4.63
CA ALA A 21 40.65 -7.43 -4.11
C ALA A 21 40.02 -7.90 -2.78
N GLU A 22 39.63 -6.96 -1.90
CA GLU A 22 38.98 -7.25 -0.62
C GLU A 22 37.55 -7.79 -0.77
N ASP A 23 36.86 -7.43 -1.85
CA ASP A 23 35.51 -7.88 -2.13
C ASP A 23 35.49 -9.24 -2.88
N ALA A 24 36.64 -9.68 -3.41
CA ALA A 24 36.73 -10.84 -4.26
C ALA A 24 36.26 -12.11 -3.54
N GLY A 25 35.42 -12.88 -4.23
CA GLY A 25 34.81 -14.09 -3.70
C GLY A 25 33.56 -13.84 -2.86
N GLU A 26 33.23 -12.62 -2.46
CA GLU A 26 31.97 -12.30 -1.79
C GLU A 26 30.78 -12.25 -2.75
N ARG A 27 29.56 -12.36 -2.21
CA ARG A 27 28.33 -12.26 -3.00
C ARG A 27 28.08 -10.81 -3.41
N ALA A 28 27.71 -10.62 -4.68
CA ALA A 28 27.44 -9.32 -5.28
C ALA A 28 26.42 -8.47 -4.49
N ASP A 29 25.35 -9.08 -3.96
CA ASP A 29 24.36 -8.35 -3.17
C ASP A 29 24.88 -7.88 -1.81
N VAL A 30 25.82 -8.62 -1.21
CA VAL A 30 26.50 -8.25 0.03
C VAL A 30 27.50 -7.13 -0.22
N ILE A 31 28.30 -7.25 -1.29
CA ILE A 31 29.27 -6.23 -1.70
C ILE A 31 28.55 -4.90 -1.94
N LEU A 32 27.53 -4.90 -2.80
CA LEU A 32 26.76 -3.70 -3.13
C LEU A 32 26.13 -3.07 -1.88
N GLY A 33 25.53 -3.87 -0.99
CA GLY A 33 24.92 -3.36 0.23
C GLY A 33 25.90 -2.91 1.33
N ARG A 34 27.21 -3.15 1.15
CA ARG A 34 28.27 -2.70 2.06
C ARG A 34 29.05 -1.52 1.49
N ARG A 35 29.35 -1.56 0.19
CA ARG A 35 30.26 -0.62 -0.47
C ARG A 35 29.53 0.57 -1.10
N VAL A 36 28.24 0.44 -1.42
CA VAL A 36 27.45 1.54 -1.99
C VAL A 36 26.69 2.25 -0.86
N PRO A 37 27.07 3.49 -0.49
CA PRO A 37 26.44 4.20 0.64
C PRO A 37 24.94 4.45 0.44
N ALA A 38 24.50 4.56 -0.82
CA ALA A 38 23.10 4.76 -1.17
C ALA A 38 22.23 3.51 -0.92
N LEU A 39 22.81 2.33 -0.67
CA LEU A 39 22.08 1.08 -0.49
C LEU A 39 22.28 0.46 0.89
N SER A 40 21.18 0.11 1.56
CA SER A 40 21.25 -0.86 2.66
C SER A 40 21.45 -2.28 2.13
N ARG A 41 22.08 -3.16 2.94
CA ARG A 41 22.20 -4.61 2.66
C ARG A 41 20.87 -5.27 2.30
N ARG A 42 19.78 -4.86 2.96
CA ARG A 42 18.43 -5.38 2.71
C ARG A 42 17.93 -4.99 1.32
N GLN A 43 18.23 -3.78 0.86
CA GLN A 43 17.82 -3.28 -0.45
C GLN A 43 18.61 -3.90 -1.58
N ALA A 44 19.95 -3.95 -1.45
CA ALA A 44 20.81 -4.61 -2.42
C ALA A 44 20.33 -6.05 -2.67
N ARG A 45 20.02 -6.77 -1.57
CA ARG A 45 19.46 -8.13 -1.63
C ARG A 45 18.07 -8.18 -2.25
N SER A 46 17.18 -7.23 -1.94
CA SER A 46 15.81 -7.21 -2.48
C SER A 46 15.80 -6.93 -3.99
N LEU A 47 16.52 -5.91 -4.44
CA LEU A 47 16.64 -5.53 -5.85
C LEU A 47 17.38 -6.62 -6.64
N ALA A 48 18.45 -7.19 -6.10
CA ALA A 48 19.12 -8.31 -6.76
C ALA A 48 18.17 -9.51 -6.91
N ARG A 49 17.33 -9.80 -5.90
CA ARG A 49 16.33 -10.89 -5.95
C ARG A 49 15.21 -10.63 -6.95
N ALA A 50 14.85 -9.37 -7.14
CA ALA A 50 13.89 -8.96 -8.16
C ALA A 50 14.49 -8.97 -9.60
N GLY A 51 15.79 -9.23 -9.73
CA GLY A 51 16.47 -9.43 -11.03
C GLY A 51 17.13 -8.18 -11.60
N HIS A 52 17.34 -7.16 -10.77
CA HIS A 52 17.91 -5.87 -11.18
C HIS A 52 19.45 -5.87 -11.17
N LEU A 53 20.09 -6.95 -10.71
CA LEU A 53 21.54 -7.08 -10.68
C LEU A 53 22.11 -7.41 -12.07
N ARG A 54 23.18 -6.70 -12.42
CA ARG A 54 24.07 -6.98 -13.55
C ARG A 54 25.50 -7.13 -13.04
N VAL A 55 26.24 -8.10 -13.57
CA VAL A 55 27.69 -8.26 -13.36
C VAL A 55 28.33 -8.25 -14.73
N ASP A 56 29.22 -7.31 -14.99
CA ASP A 56 29.82 -7.04 -16.31
C ASP A 56 28.75 -6.92 -17.40
N GLY A 57 27.66 -6.22 -17.09
CA GLY A 57 26.52 -6.02 -18.00
C GLY A 57 25.53 -7.19 -18.11
N LEU A 58 25.84 -8.37 -17.57
CA LEU A 58 24.97 -9.55 -17.68
C LEU A 58 24.06 -9.72 -16.46
N LYS A 59 22.78 -10.06 -16.68
CA LYS A 59 21.82 -10.37 -15.59
C LYS A 59 22.29 -11.59 -14.81
N ARG A 60 22.38 -11.44 -13.48
CA ARG A 60 22.90 -12.48 -12.59
C ARG A 60 22.06 -12.59 -11.31
N PRO A 61 22.00 -13.77 -10.69
CA PRO A 61 21.31 -13.96 -9.42
C PRO A 61 22.04 -13.26 -8.26
N PRO A 62 21.36 -12.95 -7.16
CA PRO A 62 21.95 -12.30 -5.98
C PRO A 62 23.09 -13.08 -5.34
N SER A 63 23.07 -14.41 -5.47
CA SER A 63 24.08 -15.31 -4.90
C SER A 63 25.38 -15.34 -5.69
N THR A 64 25.49 -14.59 -6.79
CA THR A 64 26.68 -14.54 -7.64
C THR A 64 27.87 -14.04 -6.83
N ARG A 65 28.95 -14.85 -6.77
CA ARG A 65 30.22 -14.42 -6.19
C ARG A 65 31.00 -13.62 -7.22
N ALA A 66 31.48 -12.44 -6.82
CA ALA A 66 32.14 -11.52 -7.72
C ALA A 66 33.67 -11.72 -7.68
N ARG A 67 34.34 -11.47 -8.81
CA ARG A 67 35.80 -11.47 -8.94
C ARG A 67 36.31 -10.05 -8.97
N GLU A 68 37.54 -9.85 -8.51
CA GLU A 68 38.22 -8.56 -8.62
C GLU A 68 38.17 -8.02 -10.06
N GLY A 69 37.94 -6.71 -10.18
CA GLY A 69 37.82 -6.02 -11.47
C GLY A 69 36.45 -6.15 -12.15
N GLN A 70 35.55 -7.01 -11.65
CA GLN A 70 34.18 -7.06 -12.19
C GLN A 70 33.38 -5.84 -11.78
N VAL A 71 32.48 -5.41 -12.66
CA VAL A 71 31.58 -4.28 -12.44
C VAL A 71 30.22 -4.79 -12.01
N LEU A 72 29.84 -4.51 -10.76
CA LEU A 72 28.51 -4.79 -10.23
C LEU A 72 27.61 -3.57 -10.47
N ARG A 73 26.55 -3.75 -11.23
CA ARG A 73 25.55 -2.71 -11.47
C ARG A 73 24.19 -3.17 -10.95
N LEU A 74 23.55 -2.36 -10.12
CA LEU A 74 22.21 -2.63 -9.62
C LEU A 74 21.28 -1.51 -10.08
N ALA A 75 20.31 -1.86 -10.93
CA ALA A 75 19.27 -0.91 -11.26
C ALA A 75 18.44 -0.63 -10.00
N LEU A 76 18.32 0.64 -9.66
CA LEU A 76 17.31 1.09 -8.73
C LEU A 76 15.99 1.05 -9.48
N ASP A 77 14.94 0.49 -8.88
CA ASP A 77 13.59 0.60 -9.44
C ASP A 77 13.15 2.07 -9.31
N ASP A 78 13.60 2.87 -10.26
CA ASP A 78 13.03 4.17 -10.57
C ASP A 78 12.02 3.94 -11.68
N GLU A 79 10.77 3.63 -11.31
CA GLU A 79 9.70 4.18 -12.12
C GLU A 79 9.86 5.70 -12.01
N PRO A 80 10.21 6.42 -13.09
CA PRO A 80 10.31 7.86 -13.01
C PRO A 80 8.98 8.38 -12.46
N SER A 81 9.03 9.14 -11.37
CA SER A 81 7.87 9.92 -10.95
C SER A 81 7.46 10.73 -12.17
N SER A 82 6.22 10.55 -12.65
CA SER A 82 5.73 11.34 -13.77
C SER A 82 5.96 12.82 -13.45
N PRO A 83 6.23 13.69 -14.44
CA PRO A 83 6.40 15.12 -14.19
C PRO A 83 5.25 15.72 -13.36
N GLU A 84 4.04 15.21 -13.56
CA GLU A 84 2.85 15.52 -12.76
C GLU A 84 2.99 15.11 -11.28
N LEU A 85 3.52 13.93 -11.00
CA LEU A 85 3.73 13.44 -9.63
C LEU A 85 4.85 14.20 -8.91
N ALA A 86 5.91 14.56 -9.63
CA ALA A 86 6.97 15.43 -9.11
C ALA A 86 6.41 16.81 -8.75
N ALA A 87 5.65 17.43 -9.65
CA ALA A 87 5.00 18.73 -9.39
C ALA A 87 4.05 18.68 -8.17
N ARG A 88 3.36 17.56 -7.95
CA ARG A 88 2.52 17.35 -6.74
C ARG A 88 3.33 17.29 -5.44
N LEU A 89 4.59 16.88 -5.50
CA LEU A 89 5.50 16.90 -4.35
C LEU A 89 6.18 18.26 -4.18
N ASP A 90 6.41 18.99 -5.27
CA ASP A 90 6.85 20.39 -5.20
C ASP A 90 5.77 21.27 -4.53
N ALA A 91 4.50 20.98 -4.82
CA ALA A 91 3.33 21.59 -4.19
C ALA A 91 2.78 20.78 -3.01
N LEU A 92 3.65 20.17 -2.20
CA LEU A 92 3.23 19.32 -1.08
C LEU A 92 2.32 20.08 -0.10
N GLU A 93 1.11 19.55 0.08
CA GLU A 93 0.12 20.07 1.01
C GLU A 93 0.47 19.69 2.45
N VAL A 94 0.63 20.72 3.28
CA VAL A 94 0.88 20.61 4.72
C VAL A 94 -0.46 20.65 5.44
N LEU A 95 -0.75 19.61 6.21
CA LEU A 95 -2.00 19.48 6.96
C LEU A 95 -1.89 20.15 8.33
N ALA A 96 -0.74 19.98 8.99
CA ALA A 96 -0.44 20.59 10.28
C ALA A 96 1.07 20.59 10.53
N GLU A 97 1.54 21.57 11.28
CA GLU A 97 2.90 21.60 11.84
C GLU A 97 2.81 21.84 13.34
N THR A 98 3.54 21.04 14.09
CA THR A 98 3.68 21.15 15.54
C THR A 98 5.18 21.19 15.88
N PRO A 99 5.56 21.47 17.14
CA PRO A 99 6.96 21.38 17.54
C PRO A 99 7.58 19.99 17.28
N ASP A 100 6.77 18.94 17.40
CA ASP A 100 7.22 17.56 17.32
C ASP A 100 7.08 16.94 15.92
N PHE A 101 6.08 17.36 15.15
CA PHE A 101 5.71 16.73 13.89
C PHE A 101 5.44 17.70 12.73
N VAL A 102 5.64 17.20 11.52
CA VAL A 102 5.07 17.73 10.28
C VAL A 102 4.10 16.69 9.74
N TYR A 103 2.85 17.11 9.50
CA TYR A 103 1.82 16.27 8.89
C TYR A 103 1.57 16.75 7.47
N VAL A 104 1.66 15.83 6.52
CA VAL A 104 1.49 16.14 5.09
C VAL A 104 0.45 15.24 4.46
N HIS A 105 -0.22 15.75 3.44
CA HIS A 105 -1.11 14.95 2.62
C HIS A 105 -0.30 14.21 1.55
N LYS A 106 -0.20 12.88 1.67
CA LYS A 106 0.43 12.07 0.63
C LYS A 106 -0.51 11.89 -0.56
N PRO A 107 -0.11 12.30 -1.77
CA PRO A 107 -0.84 11.95 -2.98
C PRO A 107 -0.85 10.44 -3.26
N ALA A 108 -1.94 9.95 -3.87
CA ALA A 108 -1.96 8.61 -4.46
C ALA A 108 -0.93 8.50 -5.60
N GLY A 109 -0.26 7.35 -5.69
CA GLY A 109 0.78 7.07 -6.69
C GLY A 109 2.21 7.28 -6.18
N VAL A 110 2.40 8.01 -5.08
CA VAL A 110 3.72 8.29 -4.45
C VAL A 110 4.09 7.27 -3.39
N HIS A 111 5.37 6.85 -3.38
CA HIS A 111 5.94 6.09 -2.26
C HIS A 111 6.16 6.97 -1.03
N THR A 112 5.82 6.47 0.17
CA THR A 112 6.15 7.20 1.41
C THR A 112 7.64 7.24 1.68
N VAL A 113 8.33 6.09 1.57
CA VAL A 113 9.73 5.90 1.95
C VAL A 113 10.55 5.53 0.72
N ALA A 114 11.76 6.08 0.64
CA ALA A 114 12.61 5.97 -0.53
C ALA A 114 13.44 4.67 -0.56
N LEU A 115 13.93 4.31 -1.76
CA LEU A 115 14.99 3.34 -1.94
C LEU A 115 16.37 3.94 -1.60
N THR A 116 16.55 5.24 -1.77
CA THR A 116 17.77 5.94 -1.36
C THR A 116 17.35 7.27 -0.73
N PRO A 117 18.07 7.81 0.27
CA PRO A 117 17.63 9.05 0.93
C PRO A 117 17.44 10.24 -0.02
N GLN A 118 18.13 10.24 -1.17
CA GLN A 118 18.05 11.28 -2.20
C GLN A 118 17.19 10.88 -3.42
N GLN A 119 16.31 9.87 -3.28
CA GLN A 119 15.48 9.44 -4.41
C GLN A 119 14.41 10.52 -4.69
N PRO A 120 14.42 11.16 -5.87
CA PRO A 120 13.38 12.13 -6.21
C PRO A 120 12.02 11.42 -6.36
N GLY A 121 10.92 12.17 -6.24
CA GLY A 121 9.59 11.62 -6.47
C GLY A 121 9.03 10.76 -5.32
N VAL A 122 9.64 10.83 -4.13
CA VAL A 122 9.21 10.13 -2.92
C VAL A 122 8.87 11.14 -1.83
N LEU A 123 7.80 10.87 -1.06
CA LEU A 123 7.34 11.79 -0.01
C LEU A 123 8.42 12.11 1.03
N ALA A 124 9.10 11.09 1.57
CA ALA A 124 10.13 11.29 2.59
C ALA A 124 11.28 12.19 2.11
N THR A 125 11.70 12.05 0.86
CA THR A 125 12.72 12.91 0.27
C THR A 125 12.24 14.36 0.20
N ALA A 126 11.03 14.59 -0.34
CA ALA A 126 10.46 15.93 -0.46
C ALA A 126 10.26 16.61 0.92
N VAL A 127 9.84 15.84 1.93
CA VAL A 127 9.72 16.35 3.31
C VAL A 127 11.09 16.68 3.89
N ALA A 128 12.09 15.80 3.75
CA ALA A 128 13.43 16.03 4.25
C ALA A 128 14.13 17.23 3.58
N GLU A 129 13.85 17.50 2.29
CA GLU A 129 14.35 18.68 1.58
C GLU A 129 13.73 19.98 2.10
N ARG A 130 12.42 19.96 2.41
CA ARG A 130 11.69 21.14 2.89
C ARG A 130 11.83 21.39 4.39
N TRP A 131 11.99 20.33 5.19
CA TRP A 131 12.24 20.35 6.63
C TRP A 131 13.49 19.52 6.96
N PRO A 132 14.70 20.11 6.85
CA PRO A 132 15.97 19.40 7.06
C PRO A 132 16.09 18.72 8.43
N GLU A 133 15.38 19.21 9.46
CA GLU A 133 15.31 18.59 10.78
C GLU A 133 14.72 17.16 10.75
N CYS A 134 13.77 16.89 9.83
CA CYS A 134 13.18 15.57 9.67
C CYS A 134 14.19 14.56 9.08
N ALA A 135 15.14 15.01 8.26
CA ALA A 135 16.11 14.14 7.58
C ALA A 135 16.95 13.31 8.55
N GLY A 136 17.27 13.88 9.72
CA GLY A 136 18.05 13.24 10.78
C GLY A 136 17.21 12.59 11.89
N ALA A 137 15.88 12.63 11.80
CA ALA A 137 15.01 12.15 12.87
C ALA A 137 14.86 10.61 12.89
N SER A 138 14.93 9.93 11.75
CA SER A 138 14.80 8.47 11.69
C SER A 138 16.15 7.77 11.71
N GLU A 139 16.23 6.59 12.35
CA GLU A 139 17.43 5.74 12.31
C GLU A 139 17.84 5.35 10.89
N ASP A 140 16.84 5.13 10.03
CA ASP A 140 17.02 4.91 8.60
C ASP A 140 16.85 6.23 7.85
N PRO A 141 17.91 6.78 7.23
CA PRO A 141 17.82 8.07 6.54
C PRO A 141 16.82 8.09 5.37
N ARG A 142 16.43 6.92 4.86
CA ARG A 142 15.43 6.78 3.79
C ARG A 142 14.02 7.14 4.22
N GLU A 143 13.75 7.07 5.53
CA GLU A 143 12.45 7.39 6.10
C GLU A 143 12.25 8.90 6.27
N GLY A 144 13.34 9.68 6.30
CA GLY A 144 13.28 11.15 6.39
C GLY A 144 12.42 11.65 7.55
N GLY A 145 12.40 10.92 8.67
CA GLY A 145 11.55 11.22 9.83
C GLY A 145 10.14 10.61 9.78
N ALA A 146 9.74 9.90 8.73
CA ALA A 146 8.44 9.25 8.66
C ALA A 146 8.26 8.26 9.81
N VAL A 147 7.17 8.38 10.58
CA VAL A 147 6.87 7.47 11.70
C VAL A 147 5.96 6.31 11.28
N HIS A 148 5.31 6.42 10.12
CA HIS A 148 4.53 5.36 9.48
C HIS A 148 4.55 5.51 7.96
N ARG A 149 3.96 4.53 7.25
CA ARG A 149 3.90 4.53 5.79
C ARG A 149 2.52 4.17 5.28
N LEU A 150 2.20 4.73 4.11
CA LEU A 150 1.04 4.34 3.31
C LEU A 150 1.53 3.56 2.10
N ASP A 151 0.65 2.72 1.53
CA ASP A 151 0.96 2.07 0.27
C ASP A 151 1.02 3.10 -0.87
N ARG A 152 1.77 2.79 -1.93
CA ARG A 152 1.94 3.69 -3.08
C ARG A 152 0.61 4.25 -3.62
N PRO A 153 -0.43 3.43 -3.90
CA PRO A 153 -1.67 3.96 -4.46
C PRO A 153 -2.61 4.60 -3.41
N THR A 154 -2.33 4.47 -2.11
CA THR A 154 -3.16 5.04 -1.03
C THR A 154 -2.83 6.52 -0.83
N SER A 155 -3.83 7.40 -0.75
CA SER A 155 -3.63 8.82 -0.40
C SER A 155 -3.85 9.08 1.09
N GLY A 156 -3.53 10.28 1.58
CA GLY A 156 -3.93 10.75 2.90
C GLY A 156 -2.78 11.10 3.84
N VAL A 157 -3.09 11.28 5.12
CA VAL A 157 -2.16 11.85 6.13
C VAL A 157 -0.95 10.95 6.38
N VAL A 158 0.24 11.58 6.41
CA VAL A 158 1.48 10.98 6.90
C VAL A 158 2.18 11.93 7.86
N ALA A 159 2.58 11.42 9.03
CA ALA A 159 3.35 12.16 10.03
C ALA A 159 4.86 11.92 9.90
N PHE A 160 5.62 13.00 10.06
CA PHE A 160 7.07 13.04 10.07
C PHE A 160 7.53 13.67 11.38
N ALA A 161 8.35 12.95 12.15
CA ALA A 161 8.95 13.47 13.37
C ALA A 161 10.08 14.43 13.04
N ARG A 162 10.21 15.50 13.83
CA ARG A 162 11.23 16.53 13.69
C ARG A 162 12.52 16.22 14.47
N SER A 163 12.54 15.18 15.30
CA SER A 163 13.72 14.76 16.07
C SER A 163 13.81 13.25 16.32
N PRO A 164 15.01 12.71 16.62
CA PRO A 164 15.20 11.29 16.92
C PRO A 164 14.39 10.76 18.10
N GLU A 165 14.27 11.56 19.16
CA GLU A 165 13.52 11.19 20.38
C GLU A 165 12.04 11.02 20.07
N ILE A 166 11.46 12.00 19.36
CA ILE A 166 10.06 11.99 18.96
C ILE A 166 9.80 10.83 17.99
N TRP A 167 10.68 10.62 17.02
CA TRP A 167 10.58 9.49 16.10
C TRP A 167 10.53 8.16 16.84
N ALA A 168 11.48 7.91 17.75
CA ALA A 168 11.55 6.67 18.52
C ALA A 168 10.29 6.45 19.39
N ARG A 169 9.82 7.49 20.08
CA ARG A 169 8.57 7.46 20.87
C ARG A 169 7.36 7.17 20.00
N ALA A 170 7.24 7.81 18.85
CA ALA A 170 6.15 7.58 17.90
C ALA A 170 6.17 6.14 17.37
N ARG A 171 7.33 5.63 16.95
CA ARG A 171 7.47 4.22 16.51
C ARG A 171 7.03 3.23 17.58
N LYS A 172 7.37 3.50 18.84
CA LYS A 172 6.89 2.71 19.99
C LYS A 172 5.37 2.78 20.13
N ALA A 173 4.77 3.96 20.01
CA ALA A 173 3.31 4.13 20.07
C ALA A 173 2.60 3.35 18.94
N PHE A 174 3.11 3.41 17.71
CA PHE A 174 2.58 2.61 16.58
C PHE A 174 2.69 1.10 16.85
N SER A 175 3.81 0.66 17.45
CA SER A 175 4.01 -0.76 17.79
C SER A 175 3.15 -1.22 18.98
N ALA A 176 2.82 -0.31 19.88
CA ALA A 176 1.96 -0.55 21.05
C ALA A 176 0.47 -0.35 20.74
N GLU A 177 0.11 -0.10 19.48
CA GLU A 177 -1.28 0.10 19.02
C GLU A 177 -1.97 1.29 19.72
N GLN A 178 -1.20 2.30 20.11
CA GLN A 178 -1.67 3.52 20.79
C GLN A 178 -2.04 4.65 19.80
N VAL A 179 -2.03 4.37 18.50
CA VAL A 179 -2.28 5.34 17.45
C VAL A 179 -3.57 4.97 16.73
N ARG A 180 -4.56 5.87 16.73
CA ARG A 180 -5.79 5.65 15.97
C ARG A 180 -5.57 6.09 14.53
N LYS A 181 -5.85 5.19 13.59
CA LYS A 181 -5.71 5.44 12.16
C LYS A 181 -7.04 5.21 11.48
N ARG A 182 -7.63 6.28 10.94
CA ARG A 182 -8.94 6.31 10.31
C ARG A 182 -8.78 6.35 8.80
N TYR A 183 -9.45 5.45 8.09
CA TYR A 183 -9.43 5.36 6.64
C TYR A 183 -10.83 5.40 6.07
N LEU A 184 -10.92 5.82 4.82
CA LEU A 184 -12.10 5.75 4.00
C LEU A 184 -11.81 4.88 2.78
N ALA A 185 -12.75 4.02 2.41
CA ALA A 185 -12.61 3.12 1.28
C ALA A 185 -13.91 2.97 0.49
N VAL A 186 -13.82 2.97 -0.84
CA VAL A 186 -14.91 2.56 -1.73
C VAL A 186 -14.65 1.13 -2.18
N CYS A 187 -15.60 0.24 -1.93
CA CYS A 187 -15.45 -1.20 -2.15
C CYS A 187 -16.59 -1.75 -3.01
N LEU A 188 -16.35 -2.85 -3.71
CA LEU A 188 -17.40 -3.58 -4.42
C LEU A 188 -17.69 -4.89 -3.71
N ASP A 189 -18.97 -5.25 -3.63
CA ASP A 189 -19.37 -6.61 -3.29
C ASP A 189 -19.34 -7.49 -4.54
N LEU A 190 -18.22 -8.17 -4.78
CA LEU A 190 -18.07 -9.02 -5.96
C LEU A 190 -18.97 -10.25 -5.92
N GLY A 191 -19.33 -10.73 -4.72
CA GLY A 191 -20.16 -11.92 -4.59
C GLY A 191 -21.66 -11.65 -4.67
N ALA A 192 -22.11 -10.39 -4.76
CA ALA A 192 -23.53 -10.04 -4.83
C ALA A 192 -24.25 -10.75 -5.98
N ARG A 193 -23.62 -10.78 -7.17
CA ARG A 193 -24.19 -11.40 -8.37
C ARG A 193 -24.26 -12.92 -8.25
N GLU A 194 -23.18 -13.55 -7.79
CA GLU A 194 -23.11 -15.00 -7.59
C GLU A 194 -24.11 -15.47 -6.53
N ARG A 195 -24.31 -14.68 -5.47
CA ARG A 195 -25.30 -14.97 -4.42
C ARG A 195 -26.74 -14.65 -4.83
N GLY A 196 -26.94 -13.81 -5.85
CA GLY A 196 -28.26 -13.27 -6.18
C GLY A 196 -28.90 -12.43 -5.07
N ALA A 197 -28.12 -12.02 -4.07
CA ALA A 197 -28.58 -11.33 -2.87
C ALA A 197 -27.48 -10.41 -2.31
N ALA A 198 -27.91 -9.38 -1.57
CA ALA A 198 -27.00 -8.49 -0.87
C ALA A 198 -26.14 -9.26 0.15
N MET A 199 -24.92 -8.77 0.37
CA MET A 199 -24.06 -9.24 1.45
C MET A 199 -24.74 -9.11 2.83
N THR A 200 -24.46 -10.08 3.70
CA THR A 200 -24.82 -10.01 5.13
C THR A 200 -23.81 -9.14 5.89
N TRP A 201 -24.26 -8.50 6.96
CA TRP A 201 -23.40 -7.68 7.82
C TRP A 201 -23.44 -8.20 9.26
N PRO A 202 -22.31 -8.67 9.82
CA PRO A 202 -21.01 -8.83 9.19
C PRO A 202 -20.99 -9.84 8.01
N PRO A 203 -20.01 -9.73 7.09
CA PRO A 203 -19.84 -10.70 6.01
C PRO A 203 -19.63 -12.11 6.55
N ALA A 204 -20.14 -13.10 5.83
CA ALA A 204 -19.84 -14.50 6.14
C ALA A 204 -18.32 -14.75 6.11
N LEU A 205 -17.85 -15.65 6.97
CA LEU A 205 -16.43 -16.02 6.98
C LEU A 205 -16.07 -16.64 5.62
N PRO A 206 -15.02 -16.14 4.94
CA PRO A 206 -14.49 -16.75 3.74
C PRO A 206 -14.00 -18.18 4.02
N GLU A 207 -13.86 -18.97 2.95
CA GLU A 207 -13.28 -20.32 3.04
C GLU A 207 -11.89 -20.27 3.70
N GLY A 208 -11.64 -21.20 4.63
CA GLY A 208 -10.43 -21.23 5.46
C GLY A 208 -10.39 -20.21 6.60
N GLY A 209 -11.41 -19.36 6.75
CA GLY A 209 -11.55 -18.44 7.88
C GLY A 209 -11.91 -19.16 9.18
N LEU A 210 -11.26 -18.76 10.28
CA LEU A 210 -11.57 -19.31 11.61
C LEU A 210 -12.65 -18.50 12.33
N ARG A 211 -13.43 -19.18 13.19
CA ARG A 211 -14.38 -18.51 14.09
C ARG A 211 -13.65 -17.43 14.90
N GLY A 212 -14.27 -16.26 15.00
CA GLY A 212 -13.71 -15.11 15.72
C GLY A 212 -12.81 -14.20 14.87
N TRP A 213 -12.55 -14.53 13.61
CA TRP A 213 -11.82 -13.63 12.71
C TRP A 213 -12.68 -12.52 12.13
N VAL A 214 -13.99 -12.74 12.02
CA VAL A 214 -14.97 -11.71 11.70
C VAL A 214 -16.00 -11.74 12.82
N LEU A 215 -16.12 -10.62 13.54
CA LEU A 215 -17.01 -10.48 14.70
C LEU A 215 -17.74 -9.14 14.65
N PRO A 216 -18.98 -9.06 15.13
CA PRO A 216 -19.59 -7.77 15.43
C PRO A 216 -18.63 -6.93 16.29
N ALA A 217 -18.49 -5.66 15.94
CA ALA A 217 -17.71 -4.74 16.73
C ALA A 217 -18.69 -4.01 17.64
N GLU A 218 -18.53 -4.18 18.95
CA GLU A 218 -19.10 -3.28 19.93
C GLU A 218 -18.33 -1.97 19.80
N VAL A 219 -18.86 -1.05 18.99
CA VAL A 219 -18.30 0.28 18.80
C VAL A 219 -19.29 1.27 19.37
N GLU A 220 -18.79 2.30 20.05
CA GLU A 220 -19.58 3.48 20.37
C GLU A 220 -20.28 3.99 19.09
N ALA A 221 -21.47 4.58 19.19
CA ALA A 221 -22.21 5.07 18.02
C ALA A 221 -21.56 6.33 17.39
N HIS A 222 -20.76 7.07 18.17
CA HIS A 222 -20.13 8.34 17.80
C HIS A 222 -19.20 8.31 16.58
N PRO A 223 -18.34 7.29 16.36
CA PRO A 223 -17.42 7.25 15.23
C PRO A 223 -18.16 7.28 13.90
N ARG A 224 -19.34 6.66 13.79
CA ARG A 224 -20.07 6.59 12.52
C ARG A 224 -20.65 7.93 12.11
N ALA A 225 -21.27 8.66 13.05
CA ALA A 225 -21.81 9.99 12.79
C ALA A 225 -20.69 11.01 12.53
N GLU A 226 -19.59 10.94 13.30
CA GLU A 226 -18.40 11.76 13.10
C GLU A 226 -17.79 11.51 11.71
N LEU A 227 -17.57 10.24 11.34
CA LEU A 227 -16.99 9.85 10.05
C LEU A 227 -17.92 10.16 8.86
N GLY A 228 -19.24 10.07 9.06
CA GLY A 228 -20.25 10.49 8.09
C GLY A 228 -20.21 11.98 7.80
N SER A 229 -20.25 12.79 8.86
CA SER A 229 -20.14 14.24 8.76
C SER A 229 -18.82 14.66 8.11
N LEU A 230 -17.71 14.02 8.48
CA LEU A 230 -16.39 14.24 7.89
C LEU A 230 -16.31 13.84 6.41
N ALA A 231 -17.02 12.78 6.00
CA ALA A 231 -17.09 12.35 4.61
C ALA A 231 -18.11 13.15 3.78
N GLY A 232 -18.89 14.06 4.40
CA GLY A 232 -19.96 14.81 3.75
C GLY A 232 -21.17 13.94 3.39
N ILE A 233 -21.36 12.82 4.09
CA ILE A 233 -22.33 11.79 3.73
C ILE A 233 -23.36 11.62 4.84
N ASP A 234 -24.63 11.57 4.43
CA ASP A 234 -25.73 11.34 5.34
C ASP A 234 -25.71 9.88 5.85
N THR A 235 -25.12 9.72 7.04
CA THR A 235 -25.03 8.43 7.74
C THR A 235 -26.34 8.01 8.39
N ALA A 236 -27.43 8.77 8.27
CA ALA A 236 -28.76 8.29 8.64
C ALA A 236 -29.18 7.06 7.82
N THR A 237 -28.61 6.89 6.62
CA THR A 237 -28.80 5.69 5.78
C THR A 237 -27.92 4.50 6.19
N ALA A 238 -26.96 4.72 7.09
CA ALA A 238 -26.00 3.73 7.53
C ALA A 238 -26.59 2.77 8.59
N THR A 239 -27.33 1.77 8.14
CA THR A 239 -28.06 0.84 9.04
C THR A 239 -27.28 -0.41 9.44
N HIS A 240 -26.22 -0.76 8.71
CA HIS A 240 -25.51 -2.03 8.92
C HIS A 240 -24.60 -2.03 10.15
N PRO A 241 -24.47 -3.13 10.91
CA PRO A 241 -23.59 -3.15 12.07
C PRO A 241 -22.12 -3.00 11.69
N SER A 242 -21.34 -2.36 12.57
CA SER A 242 -19.88 -2.37 12.48
C SER A 242 -19.33 -3.74 12.85
N PHE A 243 -18.19 -4.11 12.29
CA PHE A 243 -17.56 -5.40 12.55
C PHE A 243 -16.04 -5.31 12.51
N ARG A 244 -15.38 -6.29 13.11
CA ARG A 244 -13.92 -6.36 13.21
C ARG A 244 -13.40 -7.58 12.45
N VAL A 245 -12.36 -7.36 11.65
CA VAL A 245 -11.57 -8.39 10.97
C VAL A 245 -10.24 -8.57 11.71
N ARG A 246 -10.04 -9.75 12.33
CA ARG A 246 -8.85 -10.14 13.13
C ARG A 246 -7.98 -11.21 12.47
N ALA A 247 -8.06 -11.32 11.14
CA ALA A 247 -7.33 -12.33 10.37
C ALA A 247 -5.82 -12.00 10.34
N PRO A 248 -4.91 -12.94 10.68
CA PRO A 248 -3.47 -12.66 10.63
C PRO A 248 -2.96 -12.52 9.19
N LEU A 249 -1.93 -11.70 9.01
CA LEU A 249 -1.39 -11.33 7.70
C LEU A 249 0.06 -11.75 7.54
N GLY A 250 0.36 -12.45 6.46
CA GLY A 250 1.71 -12.91 6.12
C GLY A 250 2.13 -12.53 4.70
N ARG A 251 3.44 -12.47 4.46
CA ARG A 251 3.98 -12.14 3.13
C ARG A 251 3.94 -13.38 2.23
N VAL A 252 3.39 -13.20 1.04
CA VAL A 252 3.48 -14.17 -0.06
C VAL A 252 4.61 -13.75 -0.99
N ALA A 253 5.44 -14.72 -1.39
CA ALA A 253 6.51 -14.49 -2.33
C ALA A 253 5.94 -14.13 -3.72
N ARG A 254 6.80 -13.65 -4.62
CA ARG A 254 6.39 -13.46 -6.01
C ARG A 254 6.16 -14.82 -6.64
N GLU A 255 5.04 -14.99 -7.33
CA GLU A 255 4.67 -16.22 -8.05
C GLU A 255 4.24 -15.84 -9.47
N ALA A 256 4.98 -16.31 -10.48
CA ALA A 256 4.73 -16.00 -11.90
C ALA A 256 4.47 -14.48 -12.14
N GLU A 257 3.27 -14.14 -12.62
CA GLU A 257 2.80 -12.78 -12.93
C GLU A 257 2.30 -11.99 -11.72
N ILE A 258 2.20 -12.62 -10.54
CA ILE A 258 1.69 -12.03 -9.30
C ILE A 258 2.86 -11.46 -8.48
N PRO A 259 2.93 -10.13 -8.27
CA PRO A 259 3.95 -9.52 -7.42
C PRO A 259 3.85 -10.00 -5.97
N SER A 260 4.95 -9.90 -5.22
CA SER A 260 4.93 -10.23 -3.79
C SER A 260 3.92 -9.36 -3.05
N HIS A 261 3.00 -9.98 -2.33
CA HIS A 261 1.87 -9.33 -1.68
C HIS A 261 1.69 -9.83 -0.25
N THR A 262 0.65 -9.35 0.42
CA THR A 262 0.24 -9.81 1.74
C THR A 262 -1.02 -10.65 1.57
N ALA A 263 -1.13 -11.78 2.26
CA ALA A 263 -2.35 -12.58 2.29
C ALA A 263 -2.75 -12.87 3.74
N VAL A 264 -4.03 -13.19 3.93
CA VAL A 264 -4.50 -13.80 5.17
C VAL A 264 -3.86 -15.18 5.31
N ARG A 265 -3.15 -15.40 6.41
CA ARG A 265 -2.41 -16.64 6.66
C ARG A 265 -2.39 -16.97 8.14
N LEU A 266 -2.54 -18.25 8.47
CA LEU A 266 -2.49 -18.73 9.86
C LEU A 266 -1.13 -18.50 10.52
N ASP A 267 -0.03 -18.59 9.76
CA ASP A 267 1.33 -18.29 10.19
C ASP A 267 1.69 -16.79 10.08
N GLY A 268 0.69 -15.95 9.79
CA GLY A 268 0.84 -14.52 9.65
C GLY A 268 0.98 -13.79 11.00
N GLN A 269 1.34 -12.51 10.91
CA GLN A 269 1.36 -11.61 12.06
C GLN A 269 -0.06 -11.14 12.37
N ARG A 270 -0.38 -10.98 13.66
CA ARG A 270 -1.69 -10.43 14.07
C ARG A 270 -1.98 -9.11 13.35
N ALA A 271 -3.18 -9.02 12.79
CA ALA A 271 -3.72 -7.82 12.18
C ALA A 271 -5.18 -7.65 12.61
N SER A 272 -5.60 -6.41 12.81
CA SER A 272 -6.96 -6.08 13.24
C SER A 272 -7.44 -4.78 12.62
N SER A 273 -8.62 -4.84 11.99
CA SER A 273 -9.30 -3.74 11.32
C SER A 273 -10.77 -3.71 11.75
N VAL A 274 -11.24 -2.58 12.27
CA VAL A 274 -12.66 -2.33 12.46
C VAL A 274 -13.21 -1.69 11.19
N VAL A 275 -14.38 -2.12 10.74
CA VAL A 275 -15.04 -1.69 9.52
C VAL A 275 -16.42 -1.16 9.86
N HIS A 276 -16.71 0.05 9.38
CA HIS A 276 -17.99 0.74 9.54
C HIS A 276 -18.58 0.96 8.14
N PRO A 277 -19.64 0.23 7.77
CA PRO A 277 -20.38 0.55 6.55
C PRO A 277 -20.98 1.95 6.71
N LEU A 278 -20.83 2.87 5.75
CA LEU A 278 -21.39 4.21 5.85
C LEU A 278 -22.55 4.43 4.89
N ALA A 279 -22.40 4.02 3.64
CA ALA A 279 -23.43 4.17 2.63
C ALA A 279 -23.24 3.13 1.52
N GLN A 280 -24.32 2.86 0.81
CA GLN A 280 -24.28 2.14 -0.46
C GLN A 280 -24.75 3.09 -1.56
N ALA A 281 -23.97 3.23 -2.62
CA ALA A 281 -24.36 4.05 -3.74
C ALA A 281 -25.47 3.39 -4.56
N SER A 282 -26.16 4.22 -5.36
CA SER A 282 -27.03 3.72 -6.42
C SER A 282 -26.25 2.86 -7.41
N ALA A 283 -26.95 1.95 -8.09
CA ALA A 283 -26.33 1.08 -9.07
C ALA A 283 -25.68 1.89 -10.21
N THR A 284 -24.45 1.50 -10.59
CA THR A 284 -23.75 2.03 -11.76
C THR A 284 -24.42 1.59 -13.07
N SER A 285 -23.96 2.10 -14.21
CA SER A 285 -24.45 1.67 -15.52
C SER A 285 -24.27 0.17 -15.76
N THR A 286 -23.26 -0.41 -15.13
CA THR A 286 -22.96 -1.83 -15.11
C THR A 286 -23.76 -2.63 -14.08
N GLY A 287 -24.51 -1.97 -13.19
CA GLY A 287 -25.33 -2.61 -12.15
C GLY A 287 -24.60 -2.92 -10.84
N ALA A 288 -23.35 -2.48 -10.68
CA ALA A 288 -22.63 -2.60 -9.42
C ALA A 288 -23.07 -1.54 -8.43
N GLN A 289 -23.11 -1.88 -7.14
CA GLN A 289 -23.48 -0.96 -6.06
C GLN A 289 -22.30 -0.83 -5.09
N PRO A 290 -21.44 0.19 -5.27
CA PRO A 290 -20.29 0.35 -4.41
C PRO A 290 -20.70 0.72 -2.98
N TRP A 291 -19.90 0.23 -2.04
CA TRP A 291 -19.99 0.51 -0.62
C TRP A 291 -18.97 1.56 -0.24
N LEU A 292 -19.42 2.57 0.49
CA LEU A 292 -18.54 3.40 1.28
C LEU A 292 -18.33 2.77 2.65
N LEU A 293 -17.08 2.49 2.99
CA LEU A 293 -16.66 2.01 4.29
C LEU A 293 -15.72 3.01 4.95
N ALA A 294 -15.88 3.22 6.25
CA ALA A 294 -14.79 3.73 7.08
C ALA A 294 -14.10 2.57 7.80
N LEU A 295 -12.80 2.74 8.07
CA LEU A 295 -12.00 1.76 8.79
C LEU A 295 -11.21 2.40 9.91
N GLU A 296 -11.10 1.69 11.02
CA GLU A 296 -10.11 1.94 12.05
C GLU A 296 -9.10 0.79 12.07
N LEU A 297 -7.84 1.10 11.77
CA LEU A 297 -6.78 0.09 11.78
C LEU A 297 -6.12 0.07 13.16
N GLU A 298 -6.36 -0.96 13.95
CA GLU A 298 -5.71 -1.13 15.26
C GLU A 298 -4.21 -1.44 15.04
N THR A 299 -3.91 -2.38 14.14
CA THR A 299 -2.54 -2.72 13.72
C THR A 299 -2.08 -1.96 12.46
N GLY A 300 -0.81 -2.08 12.08
CA GLY A 300 -0.22 -1.42 10.90
C GLY A 300 0.58 -2.38 10.00
N ARG A 301 -0.07 -3.43 9.46
CA ARG A 301 0.62 -4.40 8.57
C ARG A 301 0.62 -3.94 7.12
N ARG A 302 1.59 -4.45 6.33
CA ARG A 302 1.70 -4.15 4.90
C ARG A 302 0.41 -4.56 4.17
N HIS A 303 -0.17 -3.63 3.41
CA HIS A 303 -1.41 -3.84 2.65
C HIS A 303 -2.62 -4.29 3.49
N GLN A 304 -2.65 -3.99 4.80
CA GLN A 304 -3.64 -4.56 5.73
C GLN A 304 -5.09 -4.32 5.31
N ALA A 305 -5.50 -3.07 5.14
CA ALA A 305 -6.88 -2.73 4.75
C ALA A 305 -7.27 -3.40 3.43
N ARG A 306 -6.40 -3.30 2.42
CA ARG A 306 -6.58 -3.89 1.09
C ARG A 306 -6.77 -5.40 1.14
N CYS A 307 -5.93 -6.09 1.90
CA CYS A 307 -5.97 -7.55 2.03
C CYS A 307 -7.18 -8.02 2.85
N HIS A 308 -7.49 -7.38 3.98
CA HIS A 308 -8.66 -7.72 4.79
C HIS A 308 -9.96 -7.54 4.01
N LEU A 309 -10.13 -6.37 3.38
CA LEU A 309 -11.34 -6.04 2.63
C LEU A 309 -11.53 -6.97 1.42
N ALA A 310 -10.48 -7.25 0.66
CA ALA A 310 -10.56 -8.23 -0.43
C ALA A 310 -10.85 -9.66 0.07
N TRP A 311 -10.23 -10.08 1.19
CA TRP A 311 -10.44 -11.41 1.75
C TRP A 311 -11.89 -11.63 2.17
N ILE A 312 -12.57 -10.63 2.74
CA ILE A 312 -14.00 -10.70 3.10
C ILE A 312 -14.95 -10.47 1.91
N GLY A 313 -14.44 -10.41 0.68
CA GLY A 313 -15.25 -10.24 -0.54
C GLY A 313 -15.64 -8.79 -0.87
N LEU A 314 -15.00 -7.80 -0.23
CA LEU A 314 -15.21 -6.37 -0.44
C LEU A 314 -13.94 -5.67 -0.97
N PRO A 315 -13.33 -6.09 -2.10
CA PRO A 315 -12.12 -5.43 -2.59
C PRO A 315 -12.34 -3.95 -2.89
N ILE A 316 -11.30 -3.17 -2.66
CA ILE A 316 -11.27 -1.72 -2.88
C ILE A 316 -11.27 -1.44 -4.37
N VAL A 317 -12.11 -0.50 -4.82
CA VAL A 317 -12.16 -0.03 -6.20
C VAL A 317 -10.79 0.48 -6.66
N GLY A 318 -10.39 0.08 -7.88
CA GLY A 318 -9.08 0.38 -8.47
C GLY A 318 -7.93 -0.52 -8.00
N ASP A 319 -8.13 -1.41 -7.01
CA ASP A 319 -7.04 -2.25 -6.51
C ASP A 319 -6.70 -3.39 -7.47
N SER A 320 -5.72 -3.17 -8.35
CA SER A 320 -5.25 -4.17 -9.32
C SER A 320 -4.53 -5.37 -8.70
N LEU A 321 -4.11 -5.28 -7.43
CA LEU A 321 -3.41 -6.36 -6.75
C LEU A 321 -4.37 -7.35 -6.09
N TYR A 322 -5.43 -6.82 -5.46
CA TYR A 322 -6.38 -7.60 -4.67
C TYR A 322 -7.80 -7.65 -5.26
N GLY A 323 -8.08 -6.86 -6.30
CA GLY A 323 -9.29 -6.95 -7.11
C GLY A 323 -9.22 -8.08 -8.14
N PRO A 324 -10.33 -8.31 -8.89
CA PRO A 324 -10.42 -9.31 -9.92
C PRO A 324 -9.41 -8.99 -11.04
N ARG A 325 -8.46 -9.90 -11.25
CA ARG A 325 -7.48 -9.81 -12.33
C ARG A 325 -8.12 -10.20 -13.66
N ALA A 326 -7.60 -9.66 -14.75
CA ALA A 326 -7.83 -10.26 -16.07
C ALA A 326 -7.34 -11.71 -16.05
N GLY A 327 -8.26 -12.68 -15.99
CA GLY A 327 -7.98 -14.10 -16.14
C GLY A 327 -7.64 -14.91 -14.88
N ALA A 328 -7.76 -14.38 -13.66
CA ALA A 328 -7.52 -15.17 -12.44
C ALA A 328 -8.82 -15.50 -11.71
N THR A 329 -9.13 -16.80 -11.61
CA THR A 329 -10.05 -17.37 -10.63
C THR A 329 -9.57 -16.97 -9.22
N PRO A 330 -10.45 -16.66 -8.25
CA PRO A 330 -10.05 -16.39 -6.87
C PRO A 330 -9.12 -17.51 -6.36
N PRO A 331 -8.09 -17.19 -5.55
CA PRO A 331 -7.14 -18.18 -5.07
C PRO A 331 -7.87 -19.18 -4.17
N THR A 332 -8.26 -20.31 -4.75
CA THR A 332 -8.73 -21.48 -4.01
C THR A 332 -7.52 -22.03 -3.27
N SER A 333 -7.65 -22.17 -1.95
CA SER A 333 -6.66 -22.84 -1.11
C SER A 333 -6.36 -24.21 -1.67
N GLY A 334 -5.07 -24.54 -1.82
CA GLY A 334 -4.60 -25.77 -2.44
C GLY A 334 -5.26 -27.02 -1.87
N SER A 335 -5.95 -27.75 -2.75
CA SER A 335 -6.33 -29.13 -2.52
C SER A 335 -5.35 -30.04 -3.27
N THR A 336 -4.83 -31.01 -2.55
CA THR A 336 -3.89 -32.05 -2.97
C THR A 336 -4.35 -32.82 -4.20
N ALA A 337 -3.39 -33.13 -5.07
CA ALA A 337 -3.56 -33.87 -6.31
C ALA A 337 -4.15 -35.28 -6.11
N ALA A 338 -5.06 -35.66 -7.01
CA ALA A 338 -5.21 -37.02 -7.53
C ALA A 338 -5.57 -36.90 -9.02
N GLY A 339 -4.80 -37.60 -9.86
CA GLY A 339 -4.75 -37.38 -11.30
C GLY A 339 -5.95 -37.90 -12.08
N SER A 340 -6.19 -37.29 -13.24
CA SER A 340 -6.74 -37.88 -14.47
C SER A 340 -6.55 -36.88 -15.61
N SER A 341 -6.02 -37.35 -16.74
CA SER A 341 -5.70 -36.58 -17.96
C SER A 341 -6.94 -35.89 -18.58
N PRO A 342 -6.78 -34.77 -19.32
CA PRO A 342 -7.91 -34.02 -19.87
C PRO A 342 -8.33 -34.54 -21.25
N SER A 343 -9.63 -34.77 -21.43
CA SER A 343 -10.28 -34.76 -22.74
C SER A 343 -10.74 -33.34 -23.05
N SER A 344 -10.37 -32.86 -24.24
CA SER A 344 -10.66 -31.54 -24.76
C SER A 344 -12.14 -31.34 -25.10
N THR A 345 -12.78 -30.37 -24.44
CA THR A 345 -13.94 -29.63 -24.98
C THR A 345 -13.89 -28.22 -24.45
N SER A 346 -13.76 -27.26 -25.36
CA SER A 346 -13.81 -25.83 -25.11
C SER A 346 -15.25 -25.40 -24.85
N GLU A 347 -15.59 -25.17 -23.59
CA GLU A 347 -16.74 -24.36 -23.20
C GLU A 347 -16.24 -23.06 -22.57
N THR A 348 -16.48 -21.96 -23.27
CA THR A 348 -16.30 -20.59 -22.77
C THR A 348 -17.30 -20.33 -21.65
N ALA A 349 -16.83 -20.28 -20.40
CA ALA A 349 -17.61 -19.83 -19.26
C ALA A 349 -17.77 -18.29 -19.28
N PRO A 350 -19.00 -17.74 -19.19
CA PRO A 350 -19.22 -16.31 -18.98
C PRO A 350 -19.30 -16.05 -17.47
N GLY A 351 -18.35 -15.31 -16.90
CA GLY A 351 -18.42 -14.99 -15.47
C GLY A 351 -17.40 -14.00 -14.90
N SER A 352 -16.24 -13.80 -15.55
CA SER A 352 -15.17 -12.95 -14.97
C SER A 352 -15.08 -11.53 -15.55
N SER A 353 -15.79 -11.21 -16.64
CA SER A 353 -15.63 -9.94 -17.34
C SER A 353 -16.36 -8.76 -16.69
N THR A 354 -17.50 -9.00 -16.04
CA THR A 354 -18.37 -7.92 -15.56
C THR A 354 -17.83 -7.21 -14.32
N GLY A 355 -17.38 -7.94 -13.29
CA GLY A 355 -16.80 -7.32 -12.08
C GLY A 355 -15.55 -6.47 -12.36
N ARG A 356 -14.81 -6.79 -13.43
CA ARG A 356 -13.70 -5.97 -13.93
C ARG A 356 -14.18 -4.67 -14.56
N SER A 357 -15.20 -4.72 -15.42
CA SER A 357 -15.79 -3.53 -16.03
C SER A 357 -16.30 -2.55 -14.97
N ASP A 358 -16.95 -3.08 -13.92
CA ASP A 358 -17.47 -2.30 -12.79
C ASP A 358 -16.34 -1.56 -12.05
N MET A 359 -15.20 -2.24 -11.80
CA MET A 359 -14.04 -1.62 -11.16
C MET A 359 -13.33 -0.60 -12.03
N CYS A 360 -13.27 -0.82 -13.35
CA CYS A 360 -12.66 0.12 -14.28
C CYS A 360 -13.51 1.38 -14.47
N GLU A 361 -14.84 1.26 -14.51
CA GLU A 361 -15.77 2.40 -14.61
C GLU A 361 -15.67 3.33 -13.40
N LEU A 362 -15.50 2.76 -12.20
CA LEU A 362 -15.43 3.49 -10.94
C LEU A 362 -14.03 4.00 -10.57
N ALA A 363 -12.98 3.48 -11.20
CA ALA A 363 -11.60 3.90 -10.92
C ALA A 363 -11.27 5.20 -11.67
N HIS A 364 -10.86 6.23 -10.92
CA HIS A 364 -10.55 7.55 -11.48
C HIS A 364 -9.25 7.55 -12.30
N THR A 365 -8.24 6.78 -11.87
CA THR A 365 -6.99 6.60 -12.62
C THR A 365 -6.40 5.21 -12.36
N PRO A 366 -5.65 4.62 -13.32
CA PRO A 366 -5.10 3.26 -13.18
C PRO A 366 -4.05 3.11 -12.05
N THR A 367 -3.57 4.21 -11.49
CA THR A 367 -2.55 4.23 -10.43
C THR A 367 -3.12 4.52 -9.03
N SER A 368 -4.40 4.88 -8.93
CA SER A 368 -5.07 5.18 -7.67
C SER A 368 -6.02 4.04 -7.27
N ILE A 369 -6.08 3.78 -5.96
CA ILE A 369 -7.15 2.99 -5.36
C ILE A 369 -8.03 3.93 -4.56
N LEU A 370 -9.32 3.62 -4.43
CA LEU A 370 -10.24 4.38 -3.58
C LEU A 370 -10.05 3.99 -2.11
N LEU A 371 -8.84 4.21 -1.59
CA LEU A 371 -8.46 4.09 -0.19
C LEU A 371 -7.70 5.34 0.23
N HIS A 372 -8.18 5.99 1.29
CA HIS A 372 -7.66 7.25 1.78
C HIS A 372 -7.44 7.19 3.30
N ALA A 373 -6.23 7.51 3.75
CA ALA A 373 -5.89 7.69 5.16
C ALA A 373 -6.42 9.06 5.61
N HIS A 374 -7.67 9.07 6.08
CA HIS A 374 -8.40 10.29 6.37
C HIS A 374 -7.97 10.94 7.70
N GLY A 375 -7.64 10.16 8.73
CA GLY A 375 -7.34 10.70 10.05
C GLY A 375 -6.23 9.94 10.77
N LEU A 376 -5.39 10.69 11.49
CA LEU A 376 -4.33 10.16 12.33
C LEU A 376 -4.38 10.85 13.70
N ASP A 377 -4.46 10.04 14.75
CA ASP A 377 -4.50 10.51 16.13
C ASP A 377 -3.36 9.88 16.95
N LEU A 378 -2.44 10.75 17.38
CA LEU A 378 -1.29 10.43 18.21
C LEU A 378 -1.47 10.86 19.68
N SER A 379 -2.62 11.45 20.04
CA SER A 379 -2.84 12.12 21.33
C SER A 379 -2.62 11.23 22.55
N ALA A 380 -2.91 9.93 22.44
CA ALA A 380 -2.67 8.96 23.51
C ALA A 380 -1.18 8.83 23.87
N ALA A 381 -0.29 9.03 22.89
CA ALA A 381 1.16 8.98 23.09
C ALA A 381 1.79 10.38 23.17
N PHE A 382 1.12 11.42 22.66
CA PHE A 382 1.57 12.81 22.63
C PHE A 382 0.41 13.73 22.99
N PRO A 383 0.19 14.05 24.29
CA PRO A 383 -1.03 14.72 24.76
C PRO A 383 -1.33 16.09 24.14
N ASP A 384 -0.30 16.78 23.64
CA ASP A 384 -0.44 18.08 22.98
C ASP A 384 -0.82 17.96 21.49
N GLU A 385 -0.71 16.76 20.92
CA GLU A 385 -1.11 16.48 19.55
C GLU A 385 -2.63 16.31 19.45
N ARG A 386 -3.20 16.82 18.36
CA ARG A 386 -4.61 16.66 18.02
C ARG A 386 -4.74 15.64 16.89
N THR A 387 -5.96 15.14 16.68
CA THR A 387 -6.24 14.38 15.46
C THR A 387 -6.04 15.26 14.23
N VAL A 388 -5.19 14.83 13.31
CA VAL A 388 -4.95 15.50 12.03
C VAL A 388 -5.74 14.78 10.95
N PHE A 389 -6.52 15.55 10.19
CA PHE A 389 -7.34 15.04 9.10
C PHE A 389 -6.76 15.46 7.74
N ALA A 390 -6.79 14.53 6.81
CA ALA A 390 -6.53 14.76 5.40
C ALA A 390 -7.86 15.04 4.68
N PRO A 391 -7.94 16.07 3.82
CA PRO A 391 -9.11 16.29 3.01
C PRO A 391 -9.28 15.14 2.03
N VAL A 392 -10.53 14.73 1.83
CA VAL A 392 -10.85 13.72 0.84
C VAL A 392 -10.56 14.30 -0.56
N PRO A 393 -9.79 13.62 -1.42
CA PRO A 393 -9.48 14.14 -2.75
C PRO A 393 -10.74 14.41 -3.58
N ALA A 394 -10.72 15.46 -4.40
CA ALA A 394 -11.77 15.70 -5.38
C ALA A 394 -11.92 14.48 -6.31
N GLY A 395 -13.15 14.01 -6.52
CA GLY A 395 -13.41 12.78 -7.27
C GLY A 395 -12.90 11.52 -6.55
N PHE A 396 -12.79 11.50 -5.22
CA PHE A 396 -12.54 10.24 -4.51
C PHE A 396 -13.80 9.37 -4.46
N TRP A 397 -14.97 10.01 -4.37
CA TRP A 397 -16.27 9.34 -4.43
C TRP A 397 -16.77 9.33 -5.88
N PRO A 398 -17.29 8.20 -6.37
CA PRO A 398 -18.12 8.19 -7.57
C PRO A 398 -19.30 9.16 -7.41
N PRO A 399 -19.76 9.84 -8.48
CA PRO A 399 -20.93 10.74 -8.43
C PRO A 399 -22.23 10.09 -7.93
N SER A 400 -22.27 8.77 -7.81
CA SER A 400 -23.41 7.99 -7.33
C SER A 400 -23.57 7.98 -5.80
N PHE A 401 -22.68 8.64 -5.06
CA PHE A 401 -22.71 8.77 -3.59
C PHE A 401 -23.22 10.15 -3.14
#